data_AF-A0A1F8TSH2-F1
#
_entry.id   AF-A0A1F8TSH2-F1
#
_cell.length_a   1.000
_cell.length_b   1.000
_cell.length_c   1.000
_cell.angle_alpha   90.00
_cell.angle_beta   90.00
_cell.angle_gamma   90.00
#
_symmetry.space_group_name_H-M   'P 1'
#
loop_
_entity.id
_entity.type
_entity.pdbx_description
1 polymer ?
#
loop_
_entity_poly.entity_id
_entity_poly.type
_entity_poly.pdbx_seq_one_letter_code
_entity_poly.pdbx_strand_id
1 'polypeptide(L)'
;MILIEMTRREFALHTITMLLGMSAWFVGNLLWLLGWQVFQVVFFWQAFLILTIAGERLELSRVLRPSRKSHFLFGGIVVIFLAGIIVSIFNPQIGTRLNGAALLFLSLWSVRNDLAWRNLRHKLPLTRYIAWCLALGLAWLGVGGGLNLVFGAQVAGPRYDAALHIVFVGFVISMIFGHAPIIFPAILGVPINFHRAFYIHLVLLHASLVLRVIADYANLHTLRMWGGLLNEVAILLFIGMTVLSIRKSLSGK
;
A
#
# COMPACT_ATOMS: atom_id res chain seq x y z
N MET A 1 -11.78 17.55 -8.91
CA MET A 1 -12.97 17.74 -9.79
C MET A 1 -13.40 16.43 -10.46
N ILE A 2 -12.49 15.68 -11.10
CA ILE A 2 -12.82 14.41 -11.80
C ILE A 2 -13.42 13.36 -10.86
N LEU A 3 -12.79 13.06 -9.73
CA LEU A 3 -13.28 12.01 -8.80
C LEU A 3 -14.66 12.33 -8.19
N ILE A 4 -14.92 13.61 -7.92
CA ILE A 4 -16.23 14.08 -7.43
C ILE A 4 -17.30 13.82 -8.49
N GLU A 5 -17.00 14.14 -9.75
CA GLU A 5 -17.92 13.89 -10.86
C GLU A 5 -18.12 12.40 -11.13
N MET A 6 -17.07 11.58 -10.97
CA MET A 6 -17.20 10.11 -11.02
C MET A 6 -18.11 9.59 -9.91
N THR A 7 -17.97 10.04 -8.66
CA THR A 7 -18.87 9.63 -7.56
C THR A 7 -20.31 10.08 -7.79
N ARG A 8 -20.52 11.22 -8.43
CA ARG A 8 -21.85 11.71 -8.79
C ARG A 8 -22.50 10.88 -9.90
N ARG A 9 -21.71 10.38 -10.86
CA ARG A 9 -22.19 9.58 -11.99
C ARG A 9 -22.36 8.10 -11.63
N GLU A 10 -21.44 7.55 -10.86
CA GLU A 10 -21.50 6.19 -10.33
C GLU A 10 -21.29 6.21 -8.81
N PHE A 11 -22.40 6.24 -8.07
CA PHE A 11 -22.36 6.19 -6.61
C PHE A 11 -22.06 4.77 -6.14
N ALA A 12 -20.79 4.39 -6.22
CA ALA A 12 -20.29 3.08 -5.81
C ALA A 12 -19.30 3.21 -4.66
N LEU A 13 -19.25 2.16 -3.83
CA LEU A 13 -18.42 2.15 -2.61
C LEU A 13 -16.94 2.39 -2.91
N HIS A 14 -16.42 1.87 -4.03
CA HIS A 14 -15.03 2.07 -4.44
C HIS A 14 -14.74 3.54 -4.76
N THR A 15 -15.60 4.22 -5.51
CA THR A 15 -15.44 5.63 -5.91
C THR A 15 -15.49 6.56 -4.70
N ILE A 16 -16.42 6.30 -3.76
CA ILE A 16 -16.48 7.03 -2.48
C ILE A 16 -15.21 6.82 -1.67
N THR A 17 -14.71 5.59 -1.61
CA THR A 17 -13.49 5.27 -0.86
C THR A 17 -12.27 6.00 -1.43
N MET A 18 -12.11 6.02 -2.75
CA MET A 18 -11.04 6.77 -3.40
C MET A 18 -11.20 8.29 -3.19
N LEU A 19 -12.44 8.81 -3.20
CA LEU A 19 -12.72 10.22 -2.91
C LEU A 19 -12.30 10.59 -1.49
N LEU A 20 -12.62 9.75 -0.50
CA LEU A 20 -12.18 9.94 0.89
C LEU A 20 -10.65 9.93 1.01
N GLY A 21 -9.98 9.04 0.27
CA GLY A 21 -8.52 9.05 0.16
C GLY A 21 -7.99 10.38 -0.36
N MET A 22 -8.52 10.88 -1.47
CA MET A 22 -8.13 12.17 -2.06
C MET A 22 -8.39 13.34 -1.09
N SER A 23 -9.53 13.33 -0.39
CA SER A 23 -9.83 14.31 0.65
C SER A 23 -8.84 14.26 1.80
N ALA A 24 -8.45 13.07 2.26
CA ALA A 24 -7.44 12.90 3.30
C ALA A 24 -6.09 13.50 2.86
N TRP A 25 -5.66 13.26 1.61
CA TRP A 25 -4.44 13.88 1.07
C TRP A 25 -4.51 15.41 1.12
N PHE A 26 -5.61 15.99 0.64
CA PHE A 26 -5.80 17.45 0.63
C PHE A 26 -5.74 18.03 2.04
N VAL A 27 -6.49 17.44 2.99
CA VAL A 27 -6.48 17.87 4.40
C VAL A 27 -5.09 17.73 5.01
N GLY A 28 -4.39 16.62 4.76
CA GLY A 28 -3.03 16.42 5.26
C GLY A 28 -2.06 17.50 4.78
N ASN A 29 -2.08 17.85 3.50
CA ASN A 29 -1.24 18.92 2.97
C ASN A 29 -1.60 20.29 3.58
N LEU A 30 -2.90 20.58 3.74
CA LEU A 30 -3.33 21.82 4.39
C LEU A 30 -2.83 21.90 5.84
N LEU A 31 -2.97 20.82 6.62
CA LEU A 31 -2.47 20.77 8.00
C LEU A 31 -0.95 20.97 8.06
N TRP A 32 -0.21 20.34 7.15
CA TRP A 32 1.24 20.52 7.06
C TRP A 32 1.63 21.97 6.75
N LEU A 33 0.95 22.62 5.80
CA LEU A 33 1.16 24.05 5.49
C LEU A 33 0.81 24.97 6.67
N LEU A 34 -0.14 24.57 7.51
CA LEU A 34 -0.49 25.26 8.76
C LEU A 34 0.48 24.97 9.92
N GLY A 35 1.58 24.25 9.67
CA GLY A 35 2.65 24.02 10.64
C GLY A 35 2.54 22.74 11.46
N TRP A 36 1.63 21.82 11.11
CA TRP A 36 1.53 20.53 11.80
C TRP A 36 2.76 19.66 11.55
N GLN A 37 3.13 18.88 12.56
CA GLN A 37 4.33 18.04 12.51
C GLN A 37 4.10 16.80 11.63
N VAL A 38 5.16 16.32 10.98
CA VAL A 38 5.09 15.22 10.00
C VAL A 38 4.46 13.96 10.59
N PHE A 39 4.77 13.58 11.84
CA PHE A 39 4.20 12.39 12.47
C PHE A 39 2.69 12.48 12.71
N GLN A 40 2.11 13.68 12.70
CA GLN A 40 0.66 13.89 12.77
C GLN A 40 0.05 13.80 11.37
N VAL A 41 0.68 14.45 10.40
CA VAL A 41 0.18 14.54 9.02
C VAL A 41 0.31 13.22 8.27
N VAL A 42 1.32 12.40 8.58
CA VAL A 42 1.62 11.16 7.84
C VAL A 42 0.45 10.18 7.83
N PHE A 43 -0.43 10.20 8.84
CA PHE A 43 -1.64 9.37 8.86
C PHE A 43 -2.63 9.74 7.74
N PHE A 44 -2.71 11.02 7.36
CA PHE A 44 -3.55 11.49 6.25
C PHE A 44 -2.98 11.06 4.89
N TRP A 45 -1.65 11.12 4.72
CA TRP A 45 -0.99 10.64 3.51
C TRP A 45 -1.05 9.12 3.37
N GLN A 46 -0.90 8.40 4.48
CA GLN A 46 -1.17 6.95 4.52
C GLN A 46 -2.60 6.66 4.14
N ALA A 47 -3.56 7.43 4.66
CA ALA A 47 -4.97 7.21 4.37
C ALA A 47 -5.31 7.43 2.90
N PHE A 48 -4.72 8.44 2.28
CA PHE A 48 -4.82 8.63 0.84
C PHE A 48 -4.41 7.39 0.06
N LEU A 49 -3.20 6.87 0.29
CA LEU A 49 -2.68 5.73 -0.45
C LEU A 49 -3.49 4.47 -0.17
N ILE A 50 -3.78 4.18 1.10
CA ILE A 50 -4.50 2.98 1.51
C ILE A 50 -5.93 2.98 0.99
N LEU A 51 -6.67 4.09 1.13
CA LEU A 51 -8.05 4.17 0.66
C LEU A 51 -8.14 4.17 -0.87
N THR A 52 -7.20 4.82 -1.55
CA THR A 52 -7.18 4.80 -3.03
C THR A 52 -6.91 3.39 -3.55
N ILE A 53 -5.88 2.72 -3.02
CA ILE A 53 -5.56 1.34 -3.38
C ILE A 53 -6.72 0.41 -3.01
N ALA A 54 -7.27 0.51 -1.80
CA ALA A 54 -8.39 -0.33 -1.37
C ALA A 54 -9.65 -0.12 -2.23
N GLY A 55 -9.93 1.12 -2.63
CA GLY A 55 -11.01 1.45 -3.56
C GLY A 55 -10.80 0.79 -4.92
N GLU A 56 -9.64 0.99 -5.54
CA GLU A 56 -9.27 0.33 -6.81
C GLU A 56 -9.39 -1.20 -6.72
N ARG A 57 -8.88 -1.79 -5.63
CA ARG A 57 -8.96 -3.24 -5.41
C ARG A 57 -10.40 -3.74 -5.26
N LEU A 58 -11.26 -2.97 -4.61
CA LEU A 58 -12.69 -3.28 -4.49
C LEU A 58 -13.38 -3.24 -5.86
N GLU A 59 -13.03 -2.27 -6.71
CA GLU A 59 -13.52 -2.18 -8.09
C GLU A 59 -13.11 -3.40 -8.91
N LEU A 60 -11.83 -3.76 -8.90
CA LEU A 60 -11.29 -4.92 -9.62
C LEU A 60 -11.86 -6.25 -9.10
N SER A 61 -12.15 -6.33 -7.80
CA SER A 61 -12.73 -7.51 -7.17
C SER A 61 -14.24 -7.65 -7.39
N ARG A 62 -14.89 -6.71 -8.10
CA ARG A 62 -16.29 -6.82 -8.53
C ARG A 62 -16.56 -8.10 -9.33
N VAL A 63 -15.56 -8.60 -10.05
CA VAL A 63 -15.61 -9.89 -10.76
C VAL A 63 -15.89 -11.07 -9.81
N LEU A 64 -15.43 -10.99 -8.56
CA LEU A 64 -15.71 -12.02 -7.53
C LEU A 64 -17.13 -11.95 -6.97
N ARG A 65 -17.91 -10.93 -7.35
CA ARG A 65 -19.25 -10.63 -6.82
C ARG A 65 -19.27 -10.68 -5.28
N PRO A 66 -18.54 -9.78 -4.59
CA PRO A 66 -18.50 -9.80 -3.13
C PRO A 66 -19.91 -9.72 -2.53
N SER A 67 -20.16 -10.51 -1.49
CA SER A 67 -21.47 -10.53 -0.83
C SER A 67 -21.81 -9.16 -0.24
N ARG A 68 -23.11 -8.86 -0.06
CA ARG A 68 -23.57 -7.63 0.60
C ARG A 68 -22.94 -7.45 1.99
N LYS A 69 -22.72 -8.55 2.72
CA LYS A 69 -22.00 -8.56 4.00
C LYS A 69 -20.56 -8.10 3.85
N SER A 70 -19.87 -8.52 2.79
CA SER A 70 -18.50 -8.12 2.51
C SER A 70 -18.36 -6.61 2.25
N HIS A 71 -19.29 -6.02 1.48
CA HIS A 71 -19.33 -4.57 1.29
C HIS A 71 -19.60 -3.81 2.59
N PHE A 72 -20.51 -4.32 3.44
CA PHE A 72 -20.78 -3.71 4.73
C PHE A 72 -19.55 -3.76 5.65
N LEU A 73 -18.86 -4.90 5.71
CA LEU A 73 -17.61 -5.05 6.47
C LEU A 73 -16.53 -4.08 5.96
N PHE A 74 -16.36 -3.97 4.64
CA PHE A 74 -15.41 -3.03 4.05
C PHE A 74 -15.75 -1.58 4.44
N GLY A 75 -17.01 -1.16 4.34
CA GLY A 75 -17.46 0.16 4.77
C GLY A 75 -17.17 0.41 6.26
N GLY A 76 -17.43 -0.58 7.11
CA GLY A 76 -17.08 -0.52 8.54
C GLY A 76 -15.57 -0.33 8.78
N ILE A 77 -14.73 -1.03 8.03
CA ILE A 77 -13.26 -0.88 8.11
C ILE A 77 -12.84 0.53 7.71
N VAL A 78 -13.40 1.09 6.63
CA VAL A 78 -13.13 2.47 6.19
C VAL A 78 -13.55 3.47 7.28
N VAL A 79 -14.71 3.27 7.91
CA VAL A 79 -15.18 4.13 9.01
C VAL A 79 -14.23 4.06 10.21
N ILE A 80 -13.82 2.86 10.63
CA ILE A 80 -12.86 2.70 11.74
C ILE A 80 -11.54 3.39 11.42
N PHE A 81 -11.06 3.27 10.18
CA PHE A 81 -9.82 3.90 9.75
C PHE A 81 -9.90 5.44 9.82
N LEU A 82 -10.95 6.03 9.24
CA LEU A 82 -11.17 7.47 9.28
C LEU A 82 -11.39 7.99 10.71
N ALA A 83 -12.15 7.24 11.52
CA ALA A 83 -12.32 7.55 12.94
C ALA A 83 -10.98 7.52 13.67
N GLY A 84 -10.11 6.56 13.37
CA GLY A 84 -8.76 6.47 13.94
C GLY A 84 -7.90 7.70 13.64
N ILE A 85 -7.99 8.26 12.42
CA ILE A 85 -7.30 9.51 12.03
C ILE A 85 -7.87 10.72 12.78
N ILE A 86 -9.20 10.81 12.90
CA ILE A 86 -9.83 11.93 13.63
C ILE A 86 -9.47 11.84 15.12
N VAL A 87 -9.54 10.63 15.69
CA VAL A 87 -9.19 10.40 17.11
C VAL A 87 -7.71 10.65 17.35
N SER A 88 -6.81 10.39 16.39
CA SER A 88 -5.36 10.62 16.60
C SER A 88 -5.01 12.10 16.79
N ILE A 89 -5.88 13.03 16.36
CA ILE A 89 -5.73 14.47 16.60
C ILE A 89 -5.83 14.78 18.11
N PHE A 90 -6.77 14.13 18.80
CA PHE A 90 -7.06 14.40 20.22
C PHE A 90 -6.35 13.41 21.16
N ASN A 91 -6.24 12.15 20.74
CA ASN A 91 -5.60 11.07 21.46
C ASN A 91 -4.81 10.19 20.48
N PRO A 92 -3.51 10.52 20.26
CA PRO A 92 -2.65 9.78 19.35
C PRO A 92 -2.63 8.28 19.65
N GLN A 93 -2.62 7.90 20.93
CA GLN A 93 -2.49 6.50 21.33
C GLN A 93 -3.69 5.66 20.88
N ILE A 94 -4.92 6.13 21.15
CA ILE A 94 -6.14 5.44 20.73
C ILE A 94 -6.27 5.52 19.21
N GLY A 95 -5.99 6.68 18.62
CA GLY A 95 -6.07 6.87 17.17
C GLY A 95 -5.14 5.93 16.40
N THR A 96 -3.88 5.77 16.81
CA THR A 96 -2.94 4.83 16.17
C THR A 96 -3.40 3.39 16.33
N ARG A 97 -3.98 2.99 17.48
CA ARG A 97 -4.51 1.64 17.67
C ARG A 97 -5.75 1.37 16.81
N LEU A 98 -6.66 2.34 16.68
CA LEU A 98 -7.80 2.24 15.77
C LEU A 98 -7.37 2.14 14.30
N ASN A 99 -6.38 2.94 13.90
CA ASN A 99 -5.75 2.80 12.60
C ASN A 99 -5.16 1.39 12.43
N GLY A 100 -4.41 0.90 13.43
CA GLY A 100 -3.85 -0.45 13.43
C GLY A 100 -4.91 -1.55 13.26
N ALA A 101 -6.03 -1.44 13.99
CA ALA A 101 -7.17 -2.35 13.83
C ALA A 101 -7.73 -2.32 12.40
N ALA A 102 -7.92 -1.13 11.83
CA ALA A 102 -8.44 -1.01 10.47
C ALA A 102 -7.49 -1.60 9.43
N LEU A 103 -6.17 -1.37 9.54
CA LEU A 103 -5.18 -1.96 8.63
C LEU A 103 -5.17 -3.49 8.72
N LEU A 104 -5.22 -4.03 9.95
CA LEU A 104 -5.28 -5.47 10.17
C LEU A 104 -6.57 -6.07 9.60
N PHE A 105 -7.72 -5.45 9.87
CA PHE A 105 -9.01 -5.90 9.34
C PHE A 105 -9.06 -5.80 7.82
N LEU A 106 -8.51 -4.74 7.21
CA LEU A 106 -8.43 -4.59 5.76
C LEU A 106 -7.58 -5.71 5.15
N SER A 107 -6.42 -6.00 5.74
CA SER A 107 -5.57 -7.11 5.32
C SER A 107 -6.32 -8.45 5.41
N LEU A 108 -6.96 -8.75 6.55
CA LEU A 108 -7.71 -10.00 6.75
C LEU A 108 -8.92 -10.12 5.82
N TRP A 109 -9.64 -9.02 5.61
CA TRP A 109 -10.75 -8.95 4.68
C TRP A 109 -10.29 -9.24 3.25
N SER A 110 -9.11 -8.74 2.85
CA SER A 110 -8.55 -8.95 1.51
C SER A 110 -8.27 -10.42 1.20
N VAL A 111 -7.91 -11.24 2.20
CA VAL A 111 -7.59 -12.68 2.02
C VAL A 111 -8.71 -13.44 1.31
N ARG A 112 -9.97 -13.09 1.59
CA ARG A 112 -11.15 -13.75 1.00
C ARG A 112 -11.70 -13.02 -0.22
N ASN A 113 -11.56 -11.69 -0.23
CA ASN A 113 -12.27 -10.80 -1.15
C ASN A 113 -11.38 -10.20 -2.26
N ASP A 114 -10.07 -10.41 -2.23
CA ASP A 114 -9.13 -9.93 -3.26
C ASP A 114 -8.66 -11.09 -4.17
N LEU A 115 -8.60 -10.83 -5.47
CA LEU A 115 -8.06 -11.74 -6.48
C LEU A 115 -6.58 -12.11 -6.24
N ALA A 116 -5.80 -11.25 -5.58
CA ALA A 116 -4.37 -11.46 -5.36
C ALA A 116 -4.08 -12.85 -4.79
N TRP A 117 -4.81 -13.24 -3.74
CA TRP A 117 -4.64 -14.52 -3.07
C TRP A 117 -5.01 -15.71 -3.94
N ARG A 118 -6.02 -15.57 -4.80
CA ARG A 118 -6.45 -16.63 -5.74
C ARG A 118 -5.48 -16.79 -6.92
N ASN A 119 -4.83 -15.69 -7.31
CA ASN A 119 -3.94 -15.65 -8.46
C ASN A 119 -2.48 -16.00 -8.15
N LEU A 120 -2.13 -16.32 -6.89
CA LEU A 120 -0.78 -16.74 -6.50
C LEU A 120 -0.27 -17.97 -7.26
N ARG A 121 -1.18 -18.82 -7.75
CA ARG A 121 -0.86 -20.01 -8.56
C ARG A 121 -1.37 -19.89 -10.01
N HIS A 122 -1.63 -18.68 -10.47
CA HIS A 122 -2.14 -18.44 -11.83
C HIS A 122 -1.15 -18.97 -12.89
N LYS A 123 -1.69 -19.49 -14.00
CA LYS A 123 -0.89 -20.09 -15.08
C LYS A 123 -0.04 -19.06 -15.82
N LEU A 124 -0.58 -17.85 -16.04
CA LEU A 124 0.13 -16.74 -16.67
C LEU A 124 1.19 -16.15 -15.73
N PRO A 125 2.47 -16.09 -16.12
CA PRO A 125 3.56 -15.63 -15.25
C PRO A 125 3.39 -14.20 -14.74
N LEU A 126 2.95 -13.27 -15.61
CA LEU A 126 2.75 -11.88 -15.24
C LEU A 126 1.64 -11.75 -14.19
N THR A 127 0.46 -12.34 -14.43
CA THR A 127 -0.65 -12.33 -13.45
C THR A 127 -0.22 -12.90 -12.10
N ARG A 128 0.58 -13.96 -12.10
CA ARG A 128 1.12 -14.56 -10.88
C ARG A 128 2.11 -13.63 -10.16
N TYR A 129 2.99 -12.95 -10.89
CA TYR A 129 3.90 -11.97 -10.30
C TYR A 129 3.14 -10.83 -9.63
N ILE A 130 2.15 -10.26 -10.32
CA ILE A 130 1.27 -9.22 -9.79
C ILE A 130 0.58 -9.71 -8.51
N ALA A 131 0.05 -10.93 -8.53
CA ALA A 131 -0.57 -11.54 -7.36
C ALA A 131 0.36 -11.62 -6.15
N TRP A 132 1.63 -11.99 -6.35
CA TRP A 132 2.63 -12.03 -5.28
C TRP A 132 2.94 -10.63 -4.72
N CYS A 133 3.14 -9.64 -5.59
CA CYS A 133 3.35 -8.25 -5.18
C CYS A 133 2.20 -7.75 -4.29
N LEU A 134 0.96 -7.97 -4.72
CA LEU A 134 -0.23 -7.54 -4.01
C LEU A 134 -0.42 -8.29 -2.68
N ALA A 135 -0.27 -9.61 -2.69
CA ALA A 135 -0.48 -10.44 -1.50
C ALA A 135 0.56 -10.14 -0.42
N LEU A 136 1.84 -9.99 -0.79
CA LEU A 136 2.89 -9.62 0.16
C LEU A 136 2.70 -8.20 0.67
N GLY A 137 2.24 -7.27 -0.18
CA GLY A 137 1.87 -5.93 0.24
C GLY A 137 0.77 -5.94 1.30
N LEU A 138 -0.32 -6.68 1.04
CA LEU A 138 -1.41 -6.83 2.00
C LEU A 138 -0.96 -7.51 3.30
N ALA A 139 -0.06 -8.49 3.22
CA ALA A 139 0.53 -9.11 4.40
C ALA A 139 1.29 -8.08 5.26
N TRP A 140 2.10 -7.22 4.65
CA TRP A 140 2.77 -6.12 5.35
C TRP A 140 1.78 -5.12 5.95
N LEU A 141 0.68 -4.80 5.26
CA LEU A 141 -0.38 -3.96 5.83
C LEU A 141 -0.94 -4.57 7.12
N GLY A 142 -1.17 -5.89 7.14
CA GLY A 142 -1.58 -6.62 8.33
C GLY A 142 -0.54 -6.57 9.46
N VAL A 143 0.74 -6.78 9.14
CA VAL A 143 1.85 -6.67 10.11
C VAL A 143 1.92 -5.26 10.71
N GLY A 144 1.85 -4.22 9.88
CA GLY A 144 1.83 -2.82 10.35
C GLY A 144 0.62 -2.53 11.23
N GLY A 145 -0.55 -3.08 10.87
CA GLY A 145 -1.75 -3.01 11.68
C GLY A 145 -1.58 -3.63 13.08
N GLY A 146 -1.01 -4.84 13.14
CA GLY A 146 -0.71 -5.53 14.40
C GLY A 146 0.29 -4.76 15.27
N LEU A 147 1.37 -4.24 14.68
CA LEU A 147 2.36 -3.46 15.42
C LEU A 147 1.76 -2.15 15.98
N ASN A 148 0.95 -1.44 15.20
CA ASN A 148 0.27 -0.24 15.67
C ASN A 148 -0.73 -0.53 16.80
N LEU A 149 -1.38 -1.69 16.80
CA LEU A 149 -2.24 -2.14 17.90
C LEU A 149 -1.45 -2.39 19.19
N VAL A 150 -0.30 -3.05 19.09
CA VAL A 150 0.53 -3.42 20.24
C VAL A 150 1.24 -2.21 20.81
N PHE A 151 1.97 -1.47 19.98
CA PHE A 151 2.87 -0.40 20.41
C PHE A 151 2.19 0.96 20.50
N GLY A 152 1.07 1.18 19.80
CA GLY A 152 0.37 2.47 19.78
C GLY A 152 1.19 3.59 19.14
N ALA A 153 0.90 4.83 19.52
CA ALA A 153 1.47 6.02 18.90
C ALA A 153 2.99 6.08 19.09
N GLN A 154 3.70 6.17 17.97
CA GLN A 154 5.14 6.44 17.91
C GLN A 154 5.33 7.79 17.22
N VAL A 155 6.16 8.65 17.80
CA VAL A 155 6.41 10.01 17.30
C VAL A 155 7.74 10.11 16.56
N ALA A 156 8.73 9.35 17.02
CA ALA A 156 10.08 9.32 16.45
C ALA A 156 10.79 8.00 16.81
N GLY A 157 11.99 7.81 16.25
CA GLY A 157 12.89 6.69 16.57
C GLY A 157 12.65 5.43 15.73
N PRO A 158 13.37 4.33 16.05
CA PRO A 158 13.38 3.11 15.23
C PRO A 158 12.00 2.47 15.04
N ARG A 159 11.14 2.44 16.07
CA ARG A 159 9.78 1.86 15.94
C ARG A 159 8.88 2.69 15.04
N TYR A 160 9.01 4.02 15.08
CA TYR A 160 8.31 4.91 14.17
C TYR A 160 8.79 4.68 12.72
N ASP A 161 10.11 4.55 12.53
CA ASP A 161 10.71 4.21 11.25
C ASP A 161 10.16 2.89 10.68
N ALA A 162 10.14 1.81 11.48
CA ALA A 162 9.58 0.52 11.10
C ALA A 162 8.11 0.63 10.69
N ALA A 163 7.28 1.32 11.49
CA ALA A 163 5.86 1.47 11.21
C ALA A 163 5.61 2.16 9.86
N LEU A 164 6.38 3.21 9.55
CA LEU A 164 6.29 3.88 8.26
C LEU A 164 6.77 2.98 7.11
N HIS A 165 7.92 2.32 7.25
CA HIS A 165 8.48 1.50 6.18
C HIS A 165 7.61 0.28 5.88
N ILE A 166 6.94 -0.30 6.88
CA ILE A 166 6.01 -1.41 6.66
C ILE A 166 4.85 -0.99 5.76
N VAL A 167 4.30 0.21 5.95
CA VAL A 167 3.19 0.69 5.14
C VAL A 167 3.68 1.22 3.78
N PHE A 168 4.63 2.15 3.76
CA PHE A 168 5.06 2.79 2.52
C PHE A 168 5.89 1.85 1.65
N VAL A 169 6.87 1.15 2.21
CA VAL A 169 7.70 0.23 1.42
C VAL A 169 7.04 -1.13 1.30
N GLY A 170 6.60 -1.71 2.43
CA GLY A 170 6.04 -3.05 2.45
C GLY A 170 4.73 -3.17 1.70
N PHE A 171 3.81 -2.23 1.89
CA PHE A 171 2.51 -2.24 1.21
C PHE A 171 2.53 -1.42 -0.08
N VAL A 172 2.80 -0.11 -0.03
CA VAL A 172 2.62 0.79 -1.20
C VAL A 172 3.61 0.47 -2.33
N ILE A 173 4.91 0.34 -2.05
CA ILE A 173 5.88 0.01 -3.12
C ILE A 173 5.62 -1.37 -3.72
N SER A 174 5.22 -2.36 -2.92
CA SER A 174 4.81 -3.65 -3.45
C SER A 174 3.58 -3.54 -4.37
N MET A 175 2.60 -2.68 -4.06
CA MET A 175 1.48 -2.40 -4.96
C MET A 175 1.95 -1.74 -6.27
N ILE A 176 2.87 -0.78 -6.18
CA ILE A 176 3.47 -0.13 -7.36
C ILE A 176 4.17 -1.16 -8.25
N PHE A 177 4.99 -2.06 -7.69
CA PHE A 177 5.66 -3.13 -8.44
C PHE A 177 4.65 -4.03 -9.16
N GLY A 178 3.53 -4.36 -8.49
CA GLY A 178 2.47 -5.19 -9.07
C GLY A 178 1.70 -4.50 -10.20
N HIS A 179 1.47 -3.19 -10.12
CA HIS A 179 0.63 -2.49 -11.10
C HIS A 179 1.41 -1.84 -12.24
N ALA A 180 2.69 -1.53 -12.04
CA ALA A 180 3.52 -0.90 -13.06
C ALA A 180 3.58 -1.65 -14.41
N PRO A 181 3.64 -2.99 -14.49
CA PRO A 181 3.60 -3.71 -15.76
C PRO A 181 2.28 -3.56 -16.54
N ILE A 182 1.22 -3.05 -15.90
CA ILE A 182 -0.08 -2.75 -16.52
C ILE A 182 -0.20 -1.25 -16.81
N ILE A 183 0.17 -0.41 -15.85
CA ILE A 183 0.01 1.05 -15.93
C ILE A 183 0.96 1.65 -16.97
N PHE A 184 2.24 1.27 -16.96
CA PHE A 184 3.20 1.88 -17.89
C PHE A 184 2.87 1.61 -19.36
N PRO A 185 2.48 0.39 -19.77
CA PRO A 185 2.04 0.18 -21.16
C PRO A 185 0.81 0.99 -21.54
N ALA A 186 -0.14 1.15 -20.62
CA ALA A 186 -1.35 1.94 -20.87
C ALA A 186 -1.05 3.42 -21.09
N ILE A 187 -0.08 3.97 -20.37
CA ILE A 187 0.31 5.40 -20.48
C ILE A 187 1.30 5.63 -21.63
N LEU A 188 2.32 4.78 -21.75
CA LEU A 188 3.42 4.96 -22.70
C LEU A 188 3.12 4.38 -24.09
N GLY A 189 2.09 3.54 -24.23
CA GLY A 189 1.77 2.84 -25.48
C GLY A 189 2.80 1.78 -25.89
N VAL A 190 3.69 1.38 -24.96
CA VAL A 190 4.75 0.40 -25.21
C VAL A 190 4.58 -0.80 -24.26
N PRO A 191 4.51 -2.04 -24.76
CA PRO A 191 4.33 -3.19 -23.90
C PRO A 191 5.57 -3.42 -23.03
N ILE A 192 5.34 -3.78 -21.77
CA ILE A 192 6.38 -4.30 -20.89
C ILE A 192 6.39 -5.81 -21.03
N ASN A 193 7.51 -6.35 -21.50
CA ASN A 193 7.72 -7.78 -21.55
C ASN A 193 8.15 -8.28 -20.17
N PHE A 194 7.28 -9.08 -19.55
CA PHE A 194 7.58 -9.68 -18.25
C PHE A 194 8.70 -10.72 -18.36
N HIS A 195 9.66 -10.64 -17.44
CA HIS A 195 10.74 -11.62 -17.29
C HIS A 195 10.79 -12.12 -15.86
N ARG A 196 11.19 -13.38 -15.64
CA ARG A 196 11.30 -13.97 -14.30
C ARG A 196 12.24 -13.19 -13.37
N ALA A 197 13.18 -12.44 -13.94
CA ALA A 197 14.11 -11.61 -13.20
C ALA A 197 13.42 -10.48 -12.40
N PHE A 198 12.18 -10.10 -12.70
CA PHE A 198 11.37 -9.17 -11.88
C PHE A 198 11.14 -9.67 -10.45
N TYR A 199 11.26 -10.98 -10.19
CA TYR A 199 11.21 -11.49 -8.82
C TYR A 199 12.43 -11.08 -7.99
N ILE A 200 13.57 -10.72 -8.60
CA ILE A 200 14.79 -10.37 -7.87
C ILE A 200 14.56 -9.12 -7.02
N HIS A 201 14.08 -8.04 -7.64
CA HIS A 201 13.82 -6.80 -6.90
C HIS A 201 12.69 -6.96 -5.89
N LEU A 202 11.70 -7.81 -6.17
CA LEU A 202 10.62 -8.12 -5.22
C LEU A 202 11.18 -8.84 -3.98
N VAL A 203 11.92 -9.94 -4.16
CA VAL A 203 12.52 -10.69 -3.05
C VAL A 203 13.48 -9.80 -2.27
N LEU A 204 14.30 -9.01 -2.96
CA LEU A 204 15.22 -8.07 -2.32
C LEU A 204 14.48 -7.06 -1.45
N LEU A 205 13.40 -6.45 -1.97
CA LEU A 205 12.58 -5.49 -1.21
C LEU A 205 12.02 -6.12 0.08
N HIS A 206 11.42 -7.32 -0.03
CA HIS A 206 10.81 -7.96 1.13
C HIS A 206 11.85 -8.44 2.15
N ALA A 207 12.97 -9.02 1.70
CA ALA A 207 14.03 -9.49 2.59
C ALA A 207 14.73 -8.33 3.32
N SER A 208 15.03 -7.25 2.60
CA SER A 208 15.66 -6.05 3.19
C SER A 208 14.71 -5.30 4.12
N LEU A 209 13.41 -5.29 3.84
CA LEU A 209 12.41 -4.74 4.75
C LEU A 209 12.27 -5.58 6.03
N VAL A 210 12.28 -6.91 5.95
CA VAL A 210 12.33 -7.78 7.14
C VAL A 210 13.56 -7.45 7.98
N LEU A 211 14.73 -7.36 7.36
CA LEU A 211 15.98 -6.98 8.04
C LEU A 211 15.83 -5.63 8.75
N ARG A 212 15.29 -4.62 8.05
CA ARG A 212 15.09 -3.28 8.60
C ARG A 212 14.17 -3.30 9.81
N VAL A 213 13.00 -3.92 9.71
CA VAL A 213 12.01 -3.98 10.78
C VAL A 213 12.56 -4.71 12.01
N ILE A 214 13.22 -5.86 11.81
CA ILE A 214 13.85 -6.59 12.93
C ILE A 214 14.93 -5.72 13.58
N ALA A 215 15.76 -5.06 12.77
CA ALA A 215 16.81 -4.18 13.28
C ALA A 215 16.25 -2.97 14.05
N ASP A 216 15.13 -2.40 13.62
CA ASP A 216 14.45 -1.30 14.34
C ASP A 216 13.97 -1.75 15.72
N TYR A 217 13.32 -2.91 15.81
CA TYR A 217 12.83 -3.43 17.10
C TYR A 217 13.95 -3.95 18.01
N ALA A 218 15.07 -4.40 17.42
CA ALA A 218 16.26 -4.82 18.14
C ALA A 218 17.25 -3.67 18.44
N ASN A 219 16.96 -2.44 18.02
CA ASN A 219 17.84 -1.28 18.11
C ASN A 219 19.24 -1.49 17.47
N LEU A 220 19.30 -2.27 16.38
CA LEU A 220 20.54 -2.58 15.65
C LEU A 220 20.77 -1.58 14.51
N HIS A 221 21.41 -0.45 14.83
CA HIS A 221 21.59 0.69 13.91
C HIS A 221 22.19 0.30 12.55
N THR A 222 23.28 -0.47 12.54
CA THR A 222 23.99 -0.84 11.30
C THR A 222 23.14 -1.72 10.39
N LEU A 223 22.41 -2.70 10.95
CA LEU A 223 21.53 -3.56 10.16
C LEU A 223 20.34 -2.78 9.59
N ARG A 224 19.82 -1.82 10.34
CA ARG A 224 18.77 -0.90 9.87
C ARG A 224 19.23 -0.07 8.66
N MET A 225 20.47 0.44 8.69
CA MET A 225 21.06 1.16 7.55
C MET A 225 21.15 0.27 6.30
N TRP A 226 21.66 -0.96 6.46
CA TRP A 226 21.71 -1.92 5.35
C TRP A 226 20.34 -2.28 4.81
N GLY A 227 19.34 -2.51 5.69
CA GLY A 227 17.96 -2.74 5.28
C GLY A 227 17.38 -1.56 4.47
N GLY A 228 17.71 -0.31 4.84
CA GLY A 228 17.35 0.88 4.09
C GLY A 228 18.00 0.97 2.71
N LEU A 229 19.32 0.80 2.65
CA LEU A 229 20.08 0.84 1.41
C LEU A 229 19.58 -0.24 0.44
N LEU A 230 19.33 -1.45 0.92
CA LEU A 230 18.85 -2.55 0.08
C LEU A 230 17.40 -2.35 -0.38
N ASN A 231 16.54 -1.69 0.42
CA ASN A 231 15.22 -1.26 -0.03
C ASN A 231 15.34 -0.29 -1.23
N GLU A 232 16.25 0.68 -1.15
CA GLU A 232 16.48 1.64 -2.23
C GLU A 232 17.04 0.97 -3.48
N VAL A 233 18.04 0.09 -3.32
CA VAL A 233 18.58 -0.72 -4.42
C VAL A 233 17.49 -1.56 -5.07
N ALA A 234 16.55 -2.14 -4.32
CA ALA A 234 15.43 -2.87 -4.88
C ALA A 234 14.54 -1.99 -5.77
N ILE A 235 14.25 -0.75 -5.35
CA ILE A 235 13.46 0.20 -6.15
C ILE A 235 14.22 0.61 -7.42
N LEU A 236 15.52 0.90 -7.32
CA LEU A 236 16.34 1.25 -8.48
C LEU A 236 16.47 0.08 -9.47
N LEU A 237 16.63 -1.15 -8.97
CA LEU A 237 16.63 -2.34 -9.81
C LEU A 237 15.30 -2.51 -10.54
N PHE A 238 14.17 -2.31 -9.86
CA PHE A 238 12.85 -2.34 -10.49
C PHE A 238 12.73 -1.31 -11.63
N ILE A 239 13.16 -0.06 -11.40
CA ILE A 239 13.14 1.00 -12.41
C ILE A 239 14.04 0.61 -13.59
N GLY A 240 15.27 0.19 -13.33
CA GLY A 240 16.24 -0.22 -14.36
C GLY A 240 15.71 -1.37 -15.22
N MET A 241 15.16 -2.42 -14.59
CA MET A 241 14.59 -3.57 -15.31
C MET A 241 13.37 -3.17 -16.16
N THR A 242 12.54 -2.27 -15.66
CA THR A 242 11.40 -1.73 -16.39
C THR A 242 11.85 -0.94 -17.61
N VAL A 243 12.80 -0.02 -17.46
CA VAL A 243 13.37 0.76 -18.57
C VAL A 243 14.00 -0.15 -19.62
N LEU A 244 14.79 -1.15 -19.20
CA LEU A 244 15.40 -2.11 -20.13
C LEU A 244 14.35 -2.91 -20.90
N SER A 245 13.27 -3.32 -20.25
CA SER A 245 12.16 -4.04 -20.90
C SER A 245 11.48 -3.17 -21.98
N ILE A 246 11.21 -1.90 -21.65
CA ILE A 246 10.60 -0.93 -22.58
C ILE A 246 11.55 -0.65 -23.76
N ARG A 247 12.84 -0.39 -23.50
CA ARG A 247 13.84 -0.12 -24.55
C ARG A 247 13.96 -1.29 -25.52
N LYS A 248 13.96 -2.53 -25.02
CA LYS A 248 13.99 -3.73 -25.85
C LYS A 248 12.73 -3.86 -26.72
N SER A 249 11.57 -3.48 -26.19
CA SER A 249 10.32 -3.46 -26.97
C SER A 249 10.31 -2.40 -28.07
N LEU A 250 10.98 -1.25 -27.86
CA LEU A 250 11.09 -0.20 -28.88
C LEU A 250 12.09 -0.58 -29.97
N SER A 251 13.22 -1.18 -29.61
CA SER A 251 14.25 -1.61 -30.56
C SER A 251 13.85 -2.83 -31.40
N GLY A 252 12.80 -3.55 -31.01
CA GLY A 252 12.28 -4.71 -31.74
C GLY A 252 11.12 -4.39 -32.69
N LYS A 253 10.72 -3.11 -32.79
CA LYS A 253 9.84 -2.60 -33.84
C LYS A 253 10.69 -2.05 -34.98
#